data_AF-A0A1U7I7N3-F1
#
_entry.id   AF-A0A1U7I7N3-F1
#
_cell.length_a   1.000
_cell.length_b   1.000
_cell.length_c   1.000
_cell.angle_alpha   90.00
_cell.angle_beta   90.00
_cell.angle_gamma   90.00
#
_symmetry.space_group_name_H-M   'P 1'
#
loop_
_entity.id
_entity.type
_entity.pdbx_description
1 polymer ?
#
loop_
_entity_poly.entity_id
_entity_poly.type
_entity_poly.pdbx_seq_one_letter_code
_entity_poly.pdbx_strand_id
1 'polypeptide(L)'
;MEDKSIPQHFLDTSVARSLLLGTQAYKQYFQSQFGDQSPNISNYVQMEMKRSYLINLISFYFVLRLETINSIGDAIVLWSNRFKTSELKAILQLIPQLFSTHQLDFTSSSDKEKALSILGIYIKRFELILRKKFTNTNQDSTACTRAQVPLRVELRNMADGLKQFADEFGDVETCRNQCQIDEFLLSRYSTEIEAYIQQASQLPNNKNTRGFIKIANNLKEIREQGASACDCKRCEKIGDVVIALDAPRTMQLEHTDNSFDYLCPPINQPHCKHPSETQIVINKSGDNF
;
A
#
# COMPACT_ATOMS: atom_id res chain seq x y z
N MET A 1 13.22 3.98 37.95
CA MET A 1 13.74 3.33 36.73
C MET A 1 12.55 3.12 35.84
N GLU A 2 12.32 4.01 34.88
CA GLU A 2 11.36 3.76 33.80
C GLU A 2 11.89 2.57 33.01
N ASP A 3 11.13 1.49 33.03
CA ASP A 3 11.33 0.36 32.14
C ASP A 3 11.14 0.90 30.71
N LYS A 4 12.24 1.25 30.03
CA LYS A 4 12.21 1.65 28.63
C LYS A 4 11.94 0.40 27.81
N SER A 5 10.70 -0.08 27.86
CA SER A 5 10.22 -1.12 26.97
C SER A 5 10.51 -0.67 25.55
N ILE A 6 11.23 -1.49 24.78
CA ILE A 6 11.55 -1.20 23.39
C ILE A 6 10.23 -0.89 22.67
N PRO A 7 10.08 0.29 22.04
CA PRO A 7 8.82 0.69 21.44
C PRO A 7 8.41 -0.32 20.38
N GLN A 8 7.15 -0.76 20.44
CA GLN A 8 6.58 -1.60 19.38
C GLN A 8 6.35 -0.75 18.13
N HIS A 9 6.73 -1.29 16.97
CA HIS A 9 6.63 -0.59 15.70
C HIS A 9 5.34 -0.96 14.97
N PHE A 10 4.58 0.05 14.52
CA PHE A 10 3.41 -0.08 13.66
C PHE A 10 3.70 0.61 12.33
N LEU A 11 3.62 -0.13 11.22
CA LEU A 11 4.06 0.38 9.92
C LEU A 11 2.88 0.91 9.12
N ASP A 12 3.06 2.08 8.51
CA ASP A 12 2.21 2.48 7.41
C ASP A 12 2.43 1.60 6.16
N THR A 13 1.64 1.85 5.11
CA THR A 13 1.76 1.17 3.81
C THR A 13 3.11 1.43 3.13
N SER A 14 3.70 2.62 3.27
CA SER A 14 4.94 3.03 2.61
C SER A 14 6.16 2.25 3.14
N VAL A 15 6.26 2.06 4.46
CA VAL A 15 7.31 1.31 5.14
C VAL A 15 7.11 -0.19 4.96
N ALA A 16 5.88 -0.69 5.14
CA ALA A 16 5.54 -2.09 4.90
C ALA A 16 5.89 -2.51 3.45
N ARG A 17 5.54 -1.67 2.47
CA ARG A 17 5.89 -1.88 1.06
C ARG A 17 7.40 -1.93 0.86
N SER A 18 8.14 -1.01 1.47
CA SER A 18 9.60 -0.91 1.31
C SER A 18 10.33 -2.13 1.90
N LEU A 19 9.88 -2.66 3.02
CA LEU A 19 10.39 -3.91 3.60
C LEU A 19 10.19 -5.14 2.70
N LEU A 20 9.16 -5.14 1.84
CA LEU A 20 8.88 -6.23 0.90
C LEU A 20 9.55 -6.03 -0.46
N LEU A 21 9.46 -4.81 -1.00
CA LEU A 21 9.70 -4.51 -2.42
C LEU A 21 10.82 -3.48 -2.65
N GLY A 22 11.37 -2.88 -1.60
CA GLY A 22 12.51 -1.98 -1.71
C GLY A 22 13.79 -2.69 -2.17
N THR A 23 14.77 -1.90 -2.56
CA THR A 23 16.15 -2.34 -2.80
C THR A 23 16.73 -3.03 -1.58
N GLN A 24 17.76 -3.85 -1.81
CA GLN A 24 18.42 -4.59 -0.73
C GLN A 24 18.97 -3.64 0.35
N ALA A 25 19.57 -2.51 -0.06
CA ALA A 25 20.12 -1.52 0.87
C ALA A 25 19.03 -0.90 1.75
N TYR A 26 17.84 -0.65 1.20
CA TYR A 26 16.74 -0.04 1.95
C TYR A 26 16.04 -1.05 2.88
N LYS A 27 15.93 -2.31 2.45
CA LYS A 27 15.49 -3.40 3.32
C LYS A 27 16.42 -3.59 4.52
N GLN A 28 17.73 -3.56 4.30
CA GLN A 28 18.74 -3.63 5.35
C GLN A 28 18.66 -2.44 6.30
N TYR A 29 18.39 -1.24 5.79
CA TYR A 29 18.16 -0.05 6.62
C TYR A 29 17.00 -0.29 7.60
N PHE A 30 15.83 -0.74 7.12
CA PHE A 30 14.70 -1.01 8.00
C PHE A 30 14.94 -2.18 8.96
N GLN A 31 15.61 -3.24 8.50
CA GLN A 31 16.01 -4.34 9.39
C GLN A 31 16.90 -3.84 10.53
N SER A 32 17.78 -2.86 10.29
CA SER A 32 18.59 -2.26 11.35
C SER A 32 17.80 -1.32 12.26
N GLN A 33 16.67 -0.76 11.81
CA GLN A 33 15.80 0.08 12.66
C GLN A 33 14.94 -0.76 13.60
N PHE A 34 14.41 -1.89 13.10
CA PHE A 34 13.45 -2.72 13.85
C PHE A 34 14.11 -3.88 14.61
N GLY A 35 15.37 -4.19 14.29
CA GLY A 35 16.10 -5.31 14.89
C GLY A 35 15.40 -6.64 14.66
N ASP A 36 15.35 -7.47 15.71
CA ASP A 36 14.68 -8.79 15.69
C ASP A 36 13.17 -8.70 15.94
N GLN A 37 12.61 -7.50 16.16
CA GLN A 37 11.18 -7.36 16.40
C GLN A 37 10.39 -7.58 15.11
N SER A 38 9.27 -8.31 15.22
CA SER A 38 8.29 -8.40 14.12
C SER A 38 7.40 -7.16 14.14
N PRO A 39 7.53 -6.25 13.14
CA PRO A 39 6.74 -5.04 13.12
C PRO A 39 5.26 -5.34 12.83
N ASN A 40 4.39 -4.43 13.25
CA ASN A 40 2.94 -4.60 13.20
C ASN A 40 2.34 -3.85 12.01
N ILE A 41 1.26 -4.39 11.44
CA ILE A 41 0.42 -3.70 10.46
C ILE A 41 -1.06 -3.94 10.76
N SER A 42 -1.95 -3.08 10.28
CA SER A 42 -3.39 -3.28 10.35
C SER A 42 -3.94 -4.04 9.14
N ASN A 43 -5.20 -4.47 9.23
CA ASN A 43 -5.93 -4.99 8.07
C ASN A 43 -6.05 -3.91 6.97
N TYR A 44 -6.18 -2.64 7.35
CA TYR A 44 -6.25 -1.53 6.40
C TYR A 44 -4.94 -1.37 5.61
N VAL A 45 -3.77 -1.46 6.25
CA VAL A 45 -2.46 -1.45 5.56
C VAL A 45 -2.31 -2.64 4.61
N GLN A 46 -2.76 -3.84 5.03
CA GLN A 46 -2.79 -5.00 4.13
C GLN A 46 -3.70 -4.77 2.91
N MET A 47 -4.87 -4.14 3.12
CA MET A 47 -5.79 -3.76 2.05
C MET A 47 -5.13 -2.79 1.06
N GLU A 48 -4.44 -1.75 1.55
CA GLU A 48 -3.76 -0.80 0.68
C GLU A 48 -2.64 -1.46 -0.15
N MET A 49 -1.94 -2.43 0.45
CA MET A 49 -0.95 -3.26 -0.26
C MET A 49 -1.60 -4.15 -1.31
N LYS A 50 -2.71 -4.81 -1.00
CA LYS A 50 -3.49 -5.61 -1.98
C LYS A 50 -3.97 -4.73 -3.13
N ARG A 51 -4.55 -3.56 -2.83
CA ARG A 51 -5.05 -2.59 -3.82
C ARG A 51 -3.95 -2.06 -4.72
N SER A 52 -2.86 -1.55 -4.15
CA SER A 52 -1.83 -0.81 -4.89
C SER A 52 -0.78 -1.69 -5.56
N TYR A 53 -0.68 -2.97 -5.17
CA TYR A 53 0.31 -3.89 -5.73
C TYR A 53 -0.34 -5.16 -6.28
N LEU A 54 -1.03 -5.93 -5.43
CA LEU A 54 -1.53 -7.25 -5.82
C LEU A 54 -2.52 -7.19 -6.98
N ILE A 55 -3.50 -6.27 -6.93
CA ILE A 55 -4.48 -6.08 -8.01
C ILE A 55 -3.81 -5.65 -9.32
N ASN A 56 -2.75 -4.85 -9.25
CA ASN A 56 -1.99 -4.46 -10.45
C ASN A 56 -1.24 -5.65 -11.06
N LEU A 57 -0.67 -6.53 -10.24
CA LEU A 57 -0.05 -7.76 -10.75
C LEU A 57 -1.07 -8.71 -11.37
N ILE A 58 -2.25 -8.85 -10.76
CA ILE A 58 -3.34 -9.67 -11.29
C ILE A 58 -3.86 -9.09 -12.61
N SER A 59 -4.03 -7.78 -12.67
CA SER A 59 -4.43 -7.10 -13.91
C SER A 59 -3.39 -7.32 -15.02
N PHE A 60 -2.09 -7.23 -14.70
CA PHE A 60 -1.02 -7.51 -15.66
C PHE A 60 -0.97 -8.98 -16.06
N TYR A 61 -1.25 -9.92 -15.14
CA TYR A 61 -1.41 -11.35 -15.45
C TYR A 61 -2.47 -11.56 -16.54
N PHE A 62 -3.62 -10.88 -16.45
CA PHE A 62 -4.65 -10.97 -17.47
C PHE A 62 -4.29 -10.25 -18.78
N VAL A 63 -3.54 -9.14 -18.72
CA VAL A 63 -2.97 -8.52 -19.93
C VAL A 63 -2.03 -9.47 -20.65
N LEU A 64 -1.11 -10.10 -19.91
CA LEU A 64 -0.18 -11.09 -20.47
C LEU A 64 -0.92 -12.31 -21.03
N ARG A 65 -2.11 -12.65 -20.51
CA ARG A 65 -2.92 -13.79 -20.99
C ARG A 65 -3.70 -13.49 -22.27
N LEU A 66 -3.82 -12.23 -22.71
CA LEU A 66 -4.56 -11.89 -23.93
C LEU A 66 -3.99 -12.64 -25.13
N GLU A 67 -4.87 -13.15 -26.01
CA GLU A 67 -4.48 -13.89 -27.21
C GLU A 67 -3.73 -12.99 -28.21
N THR A 68 -4.04 -11.69 -28.24
CA THR A 68 -3.39 -10.70 -29.11
C THR A 68 -2.01 -10.26 -28.63
N ILE A 69 -1.60 -10.68 -27.44
CA ILE A 69 -0.30 -10.35 -26.84
C ILE A 69 0.62 -11.54 -27.07
N ASN A 70 1.66 -11.38 -27.89
CA ASN A 70 2.50 -12.51 -28.29
C ASN A 70 3.72 -12.70 -27.39
N SER A 71 4.12 -11.66 -26.66
CA SER A 71 5.34 -11.66 -25.84
C SER A 71 5.16 -10.90 -24.52
N ILE A 72 6.11 -11.07 -23.61
CA ILE A 72 6.16 -10.29 -22.35
C ILE A 72 6.36 -8.80 -22.68
N GLY A 73 7.18 -8.50 -23.70
CA GLY A 73 7.44 -7.15 -24.19
C GLY A 73 6.17 -6.45 -24.65
N ASP A 74 5.33 -7.12 -25.44
CA ASP A 74 4.03 -6.58 -25.89
C ASP A 74 3.12 -6.23 -24.70
N ALA A 75 3.07 -7.12 -23.70
CA ALA A 75 2.30 -6.89 -22.49
C ALA A 75 2.79 -5.66 -21.72
N ILE A 76 4.11 -5.50 -21.59
CA ILE A 76 4.73 -4.35 -20.92
C ILE A 76 4.46 -3.05 -21.68
N VAL A 77 4.55 -3.06 -23.02
CA VAL A 77 4.25 -1.88 -23.85
C VAL A 77 2.78 -1.48 -23.74
N LEU A 78 1.87 -2.45 -23.83
CA LEU A 78 0.45 -2.18 -23.64
C LEU A 78 0.18 -1.63 -22.23
N TRP A 79 0.83 -2.19 -21.21
CA TRP A 79 0.71 -1.72 -19.84
C TRP A 79 1.27 -0.29 -19.68
N SER A 80 2.44 0.00 -20.23
CA SER A 80 3.07 1.32 -20.14
C SER A 80 2.22 2.43 -20.74
N ASN A 81 1.50 2.13 -21.82
CA ASN A 81 0.67 3.10 -22.53
C ASN A 81 -0.67 3.38 -21.85
N ARG A 82 -1.19 2.42 -21.07
CA ARG A 82 -2.57 2.47 -20.53
C ARG A 82 -2.64 3.03 -19.10
N PHE A 83 -1.58 2.88 -18.31
CA PHE A 83 -1.70 2.93 -16.85
C PHE A 83 -0.95 4.11 -16.18
N LYS A 84 -1.39 4.46 -14.98
CA LYS A 84 -0.85 5.55 -14.16
C LYS A 84 0.47 5.14 -13.48
N THR A 85 1.22 6.13 -13.00
CA THR A 85 2.56 5.94 -12.39
C THR A 85 2.61 4.86 -11.28
N SER A 86 1.59 4.76 -10.44
CA SER A 86 1.54 3.76 -9.34
C SER A 86 1.39 2.32 -9.84
N GLU A 87 0.59 2.12 -10.89
CA GLU A 87 0.35 0.83 -11.53
C GLU A 87 1.60 0.40 -12.31
N LEU A 88 2.28 1.36 -12.96
CA LEU A 88 3.58 1.16 -13.60
C LEU A 88 4.65 0.74 -12.58
N LYS A 89 4.69 1.37 -11.42
CA LYS A 89 5.65 1.02 -10.35
C LYS A 89 5.49 -0.44 -9.90
N ALA A 90 4.26 -0.96 -9.82
CA ALA A 90 4.04 -2.35 -9.46
C ALA A 90 4.69 -3.33 -10.46
N ILE A 91 4.56 -3.06 -11.76
CA ILE A 91 5.15 -3.90 -12.82
C ILE A 91 6.66 -3.73 -12.89
N LEU A 92 7.17 -2.52 -12.75
CA LEU A 92 8.62 -2.28 -12.67
C LEU A 92 9.26 -3.02 -11.48
N GLN A 93 8.56 -3.15 -10.35
CA GLN A 93 9.02 -3.95 -9.21
C GLN A 93 8.96 -5.46 -9.45
N LEU A 94 8.07 -5.94 -10.33
CA LEU A 94 7.97 -7.34 -10.74
C LEU A 94 9.11 -7.75 -11.69
N ILE A 95 9.47 -6.89 -12.65
CA ILE A 95 10.42 -7.21 -13.73
C ILE A 95 11.75 -7.80 -13.20
N PRO A 96 12.43 -7.21 -12.19
CA PRO A 96 13.65 -7.79 -11.62
C PRO A 96 13.45 -9.18 -11.03
N GLN A 97 12.27 -9.48 -10.46
CA GLN A 97 11.96 -10.81 -9.93
C GLN A 97 11.91 -11.84 -11.04
N LEU A 98 11.33 -11.48 -12.19
CA LEU A 98 11.27 -12.35 -13.37
C LEU A 98 12.66 -12.61 -13.96
N PHE A 99 13.51 -11.59 -14.08
CA PHE A 99 14.86 -11.73 -14.63
C PHE A 99 15.83 -12.48 -13.72
N SER A 100 15.85 -12.14 -12.43
CA SER A 100 16.85 -12.67 -11.48
C SER A 100 16.73 -14.17 -11.24
N THR A 101 15.56 -14.77 -11.50
CA THR A 101 15.27 -16.16 -11.10
C THR A 101 14.99 -17.10 -12.27
N HIS A 102 14.65 -16.59 -13.46
CA HIS A 102 14.09 -17.44 -14.51
C HIS A 102 14.65 -17.25 -15.93
N GLN A 103 15.51 -16.25 -16.15
CA GLN A 103 16.15 -15.93 -17.46
C GLN A 103 15.16 -16.03 -18.62
N LEU A 104 14.21 -15.10 -18.68
CA LEU A 104 13.17 -15.08 -19.71
C LEU A 104 13.58 -14.15 -20.87
N ASP A 105 13.35 -14.59 -22.10
CA ASP A 105 13.36 -13.74 -23.29
C ASP A 105 12.02 -13.04 -23.43
N PHE A 106 12.03 -11.71 -23.29
CA PHE A 106 10.82 -10.91 -23.28
C PHE A 106 10.19 -10.77 -24.66
N THR A 107 10.89 -11.18 -25.72
CA THR A 107 10.39 -11.16 -27.11
C THR A 107 9.81 -12.50 -27.54
N SER A 108 10.06 -13.58 -26.77
CA SER A 108 9.65 -14.93 -27.12
C SER A 108 8.21 -15.24 -26.69
N SER A 109 7.45 -15.87 -27.59
CA SER A 109 6.11 -16.39 -27.29
C SER A 109 6.12 -17.65 -26.42
N SER A 110 7.18 -18.46 -26.46
CA SER A 110 7.31 -19.62 -25.58
C SER A 110 7.50 -19.19 -24.12
N ASP A 111 8.23 -18.09 -23.91
CA ASP A 111 8.52 -17.57 -22.57
C ASP A 111 7.34 -16.80 -21.98
N LYS A 112 6.36 -16.39 -22.80
CA LYS A 112 5.07 -15.85 -22.34
C LYS A 112 4.35 -16.82 -21.39
N GLU A 113 4.18 -18.08 -21.78
CA GLU A 113 3.47 -19.09 -20.97
C GLU A 113 4.23 -19.43 -19.68
N LYS A 114 5.56 -19.49 -19.78
CA LYS A 114 6.44 -19.64 -18.61
C LYS A 114 6.29 -18.45 -17.66
N ALA A 115 6.28 -17.23 -18.19
CA ALA A 115 6.09 -16.00 -17.41
C ALA A 115 4.72 -15.92 -16.74
N LEU A 116 3.64 -16.35 -17.42
CA LEU A 116 2.30 -16.45 -16.83
C LEU A 116 2.29 -17.36 -15.60
N SER A 117 2.90 -18.55 -15.72
CA SER A 117 2.99 -19.51 -14.61
C SER A 117 3.78 -18.95 -13.44
N ILE A 118 4.94 -18.34 -13.71
CA ILE A 118 5.80 -17.70 -12.70
C ILE A 118 5.04 -16.56 -12.00
N LEU A 119 4.38 -15.69 -12.76
CA LEU A 119 3.64 -14.55 -12.23
C LEU A 119 2.49 -14.99 -11.33
N GLY A 120 1.72 -16.00 -11.72
CA GLY A 120 0.66 -16.55 -10.87
C GLY A 120 1.20 -17.09 -9.53
N ILE A 121 2.32 -17.83 -9.57
CA ILE A 121 3.00 -18.32 -8.37
C ILE A 121 3.51 -17.16 -7.51
N TYR A 122 4.09 -16.14 -8.14
CA TYR A 122 4.59 -14.95 -7.46
C TYR A 122 3.46 -14.21 -6.72
N ILE A 123 2.33 -13.95 -7.39
CA ILE A 123 1.14 -13.31 -6.80
C ILE A 123 0.69 -14.06 -5.54
N LYS A 124 0.54 -15.38 -5.63
CA LYS A 124 0.17 -16.23 -4.48
C LYS A 124 1.20 -16.17 -3.36
N ARG A 125 2.50 -16.22 -3.68
CA ARG A 125 3.58 -16.15 -2.68
C ARG A 125 3.65 -14.78 -2.01
N PHE A 126 3.44 -13.70 -2.77
CA PHE A 126 3.48 -12.35 -2.23
C PHE A 126 2.39 -12.15 -1.16
N GLU A 127 1.15 -12.59 -1.43
CA GLU A 127 0.08 -12.52 -0.43
C GLU A 127 0.43 -13.29 0.85
N LEU A 128 0.99 -14.49 0.70
CA LEU A 128 1.44 -15.30 1.84
C LEU A 128 2.54 -14.58 2.65
N ILE A 129 3.50 -13.95 1.97
CA ILE A 129 4.57 -13.17 2.62
C ILE A 129 3.98 -11.97 3.36
N LEU A 130 3.07 -11.21 2.73
CA LEU A 130 2.41 -10.08 3.35
C LEU A 130 1.70 -10.49 4.65
N ARG A 131 1.01 -11.63 4.65
CA ARG A 131 0.30 -12.15 5.83
C ARG A 131 1.21 -12.69 6.93
N LYS A 132 2.38 -13.23 6.57
CA LYS A 132 3.27 -13.93 7.53
C LYS A 132 4.43 -13.08 8.04
N LYS A 133 4.85 -12.06 7.29
CA LYS A 133 6.03 -11.25 7.65
C LYS A 133 5.73 -10.21 8.74
N PHE A 134 4.47 -9.81 8.88
CA PHE A 134 4.07 -8.79 9.83
C PHE A 134 3.10 -9.36 10.86
N THR A 135 3.20 -8.87 12.09
CA THR A 135 2.18 -9.14 13.11
C THR A 135 0.95 -8.28 12.79
N ASN A 136 -0.22 -8.90 12.71
CA ASN A 136 -1.45 -8.16 12.48
C ASN A 136 -2.00 -7.64 13.80
N THR A 137 -2.26 -6.33 13.90
CA THR A 137 -2.95 -5.76 15.08
C THR A 137 -4.41 -6.20 15.14
N ASN A 138 -4.95 -6.72 14.04
CA ASN A 138 -6.36 -7.03 13.83
C ASN A 138 -7.29 -5.82 14.06
N GLN A 139 -6.74 -4.61 14.03
CA GLN A 139 -7.49 -3.37 14.07
C GLN A 139 -7.90 -2.97 12.66
N ASP A 140 -9.17 -2.63 12.53
CA ASP A 140 -9.76 -1.92 11.39
C ASP A 140 -11.07 -1.32 11.86
N SER A 141 -10.99 -0.13 12.46
CA SER A 141 -12.19 0.58 12.94
C SER A 141 -13.11 1.04 11.80
N THR A 142 -12.69 0.90 10.53
CA THR A 142 -13.53 1.23 9.37
C THR A 142 -14.37 0.05 8.88
N ALA A 143 -14.12 -1.16 9.42
CA ALA A 143 -14.77 -2.40 8.98
C ALA A 143 -14.72 -2.59 7.44
N CYS A 144 -13.58 -2.29 6.82
CA CYS A 144 -13.43 -2.35 5.37
C CYS A 144 -13.47 -3.81 4.89
N THR A 145 -14.55 -4.22 4.23
CA THR A 145 -14.72 -5.62 3.79
C THR A 145 -13.61 -6.05 2.81
N ARG A 146 -13.12 -5.13 1.98
CA ARG A 146 -11.99 -5.36 1.06
C ARG A 146 -10.70 -5.75 1.78
N ALA A 147 -10.52 -5.34 3.04
CA ALA A 147 -9.38 -5.76 3.84
C ALA A 147 -9.41 -7.25 4.18
N GLN A 148 -10.62 -7.81 4.31
CA GLN A 148 -10.85 -9.19 4.71
C GLN A 148 -10.87 -10.18 3.54
N VAL A 149 -10.90 -9.72 2.29
CA VAL A 149 -10.93 -10.59 1.10
C VAL A 149 -9.63 -11.42 1.02
N PRO A 150 -9.70 -12.76 1.11
CA PRO A 150 -8.53 -13.64 1.07
C PRO A 150 -8.19 -14.05 -0.37
N LEU A 151 -6.90 -14.18 -0.69
CA LEU A 151 -6.48 -14.74 -1.97
C LEU A 151 -6.53 -16.27 -1.93
N ARG A 152 -7.64 -16.86 -2.40
CA ARG A 152 -7.83 -18.32 -2.48
C ARG A 152 -7.57 -18.81 -3.90
N VAL A 153 -6.32 -19.16 -4.19
CA VAL A 153 -5.92 -19.58 -5.54
C VAL A 153 -5.29 -20.96 -5.52
N GLU A 154 -5.85 -21.86 -6.33
CA GLU A 154 -5.27 -23.17 -6.60
C GLU A 154 -4.32 -23.10 -7.80
N LEU A 155 -3.20 -23.84 -7.74
CA LEU A 155 -2.21 -23.79 -8.82
C LEU A 155 -2.77 -24.30 -10.16
N ARG A 156 -3.70 -25.25 -10.11
CA ARG A 156 -4.35 -25.83 -11.29
C ARG A 156 -5.42 -24.91 -11.89
N ASN A 157 -5.94 -23.97 -11.10
CA ASN A 157 -6.94 -23.00 -11.55
C ASN A 157 -6.54 -21.57 -11.18
N MET A 158 -5.36 -21.17 -11.65
CA MET A 158 -4.78 -19.87 -11.34
C MET A 158 -5.67 -18.73 -11.87
N ALA A 159 -6.12 -18.82 -13.11
CA ALA A 159 -6.85 -17.73 -13.76
C ALA A 159 -8.19 -17.46 -13.07
N ASP A 160 -9.00 -18.50 -12.83
CA ASP A 160 -10.31 -18.30 -12.21
C ASP A 160 -10.18 -17.83 -10.76
N GLY A 161 -9.23 -18.38 -10.00
CA GLY A 161 -8.99 -17.95 -8.62
C GLY A 161 -8.52 -16.49 -8.53
N LEU A 162 -7.65 -16.05 -9.44
CA LEU A 162 -7.21 -14.65 -9.52
C LEU A 162 -8.35 -13.73 -9.95
N LYS A 163 -9.19 -14.17 -10.89
CA LYS A 163 -10.38 -13.42 -11.32
C LYS A 163 -11.36 -13.27 -10.16
N GLN A 164 -11.69 -14.37 -9.49
CA GLN A 164 -12.60 -14.37 -8.34
C GLN A 164 -12.13 -13.40 -7.25
N PHE A 165 -10.84 -13.47 -6.88
CA PHE A 165 -10.28 -12.53 -5.92
C PHE A 165 -10.40 -11.06 -6.39
N ALA A 166 -10.10 -10.78 -7.67
CA ALA A 166 -10.20 -9.43 -8.21
C ALA A 166 -11.64 -8.91 -8.23
N ASP A 167 -12.62 -9.76 -8.57
CA ASP A 167 -14.04 -9.44 -8.56
C ASP A 167 -14.52 -9.16 -7.13
N GLU A 168 -14.22 -10.04 -6.17
CA GLU A 168 -14.58 -9.87 -4.75
C GLU A 168 -13.91 -8.63 -4.14
N PHE A 169 -12.63 -8.40 -4.42
CA PHE A 169 -11.91 -7.21 -3.96
C PHE A 169 -12.39 -5.92 -4.64
N GLY A 170 -12.94 -6.05 -5.85
CA GLY A 170 -13.51 -4.98 -6.67
C GLY A 170 -14.95 -4.62 -6.33
N ASP A 171 -15.62 -5.38 -5.45
CA ASP A 171 -16.98 -5.12 -5.00
C ASP A 171 -17.04 -3.94 -4.02
N VAL A 172 -16.94 -2.75 -4.59
CA VAL A 172 -16.98 -1.48 -3.86
C VAL A 172 -18.37 -1.15 -3.32
N GLU A 173 -19.43 -1.71 -3.93
CA GLU A 173 -20.81 -1.48 -3.51
C GLU A 173 -21.08 -2.21 -2.19
N THR A 174 -20.82 -3.52 -2.14
CA THR A 174 -20.91 -4.31 -0.91
C THR A 174 -19.99 -3.74 0.16
N CYS A 175 -18.76 -3.35 -0.21
CA CYS A 175 -17.84 -2.69 0.71
C CYS A 175 -18.44 -1.41 1.30
N ARG A 176 -19.03 -0.53 0.48
CA ARG A 176 -19.56 0.73 0.99
C ARG A 176 -20.74 0.51 1.92
N ASN A 177 -21.62 -0.44 1.60
CA ASN A 177 -22.80 -0.76 2.40
C ASN A 177 -22.47 -1.34 3.78
N GLN A 178 -21.27 -1.92 3.95
CA GLN A 178 -20.86 -2.58 5.19
C GLN A 178 -19.76 -1.83 5.96
N CYS A 179 -19.01 -0.93 5.31
CA CYS A 179 -17.95 -0.19 5.97
C CYS A 179 -18.49 0.99 6.79
N GLN A 180 -17.78 1.31 7.87
CA GLN A 180 -18.10 2.35 8.84
C GLN A 180 -17.21 3.59 8.67
N ILE A 181 -16.70 3.85 7.46
CA ILE A 181 -15.76 4.95 7.23
C ILE A 181 -16.39 6.34 7.52
N ASP A 182 -17.68 6.50 7.25
CA ASP A 182 -18.43 7.71 7.58
C ASP A 182 -18.61 7.89 9.08
N GLU A 183 -18.99 6.85 9.83
CA GLU A 183 -19.04 6.90 11.29
C GLU A 183 -17.65 7.22 11.88
N PHE A 184 -16.61 6.57 11.35
CA PHE A 184 -15.22 6.78 11.74
C PHE A 184 -14.79 8.24 11.58
N LEU A 185 -15.02 8.85 10.41
CA LEU A 185 -14.56 10.21 10.10
C LEU A 185 -15.49 11.30 10.64
N LEU A 186 -16.80 11.15 10.47
CA LEU A 186 -17.79 12.21 10.69
C LEU A 186 -18.37 12.20 12.10
N SER A 187 -18.28 11.08 12.82
CA SER A 187 -18.74 10.97 14.21
C SER A 187 -17.56 10.81 15.15
N ARG A 188 -16.86 9.67 15.09
CA ARG A 188 -15.83 9.29 16.06
C ARG A 188 -14.63 10.23 16.10
N TYR A 189 -14.11 10.62 14.93
CA TYR A 189 -12.92 11.48 14.81
C TYR A 189 -13.23 12.87 14.24
N SER A 190 -14.48 13.33 14.37
CA SER A 190 -14.94 14.60 13.79
C SER A 190 -14.10 15.80 14.24
N THR A 191 -13.68 15.84 15.51
CA THR A 191 -12.84 16.91 16.06
C THR A 191 -11.43 16.89 15.47
N GLU A 192 -10.84 15.72 15.30
CA GLU A 192 -9.52 15.54 14.70
C GLU A 192 -9.54 15.92 13.21
N ILE A 193 -10.60 15.52 12.50
CA ILE A 193 -10.81 15.92 11.10
C ILE A 193 -10.84 17.45 10.99
N GLU A 194 -11.49 18.14 11.92
CA GLU A 194 -11.50 19.60 11.96
C GLU A 194 -10.14 20.23 12.20
N ALA A 195 -9.40 19.70 13.17
CA ALA A 195 -8.05 20.15 13.44
C ALA A 195 -7.18 20.02 12.17
N TYR A 196 -7.31 18.92 11.42
CA TYR A 196 -6.55 18.74 10.17
C TYR A 196 -6.93 19.74 9.09
N ILE A 197 -8.23 20.00 8.89
CA ILE A 197 -8.72 20.97 7.90
C ILE A 197 -8.22 22.38 8.26
N GLN A 198 -8.32 22.77 9.53
CA GLN A 198 -7.86 24.07 9.99
C GLN A 198 -6.34 24.22 9.85
N GLN A 199 -5.58 23.21 10.29
CA GLN A 199 -4.12 23.21 10.16
C GLN A 199 -3.69 23.34 8.70
N ALA A 200 -4.31 22.59 7.79
CA ALA A 200 -3.98 22.64 6.36
C ALA A 200 -4.20 24.03 5.74
N SER A 201 -5.21 24.78 6.20
CA SER A 201 -5.49 26.13 5.69
C SER A 201 -4.37 27.15 5.97
N GLN A 202 -3.50 26.86 6.93
CA GLN A 202 -2.42 27.73 7.38
C GLN A 202 -1.05 27.35 6.80
N LEU A 203 -0.96 26.19 6.12
CA LEU A 203 0.30 25.67 5.61
C LEU A 203 0.58 26.17 4.19
N PRO A 204 1.84 26.53 3.86
CA PRO A 204 2.22 26.83 2.48
C PRO A 204 2.12 25.56 1.63
N ASN A 205 1.69 25.65 0.37
CA ASN A 205 1.66 24.49 -0.53
C ASN A 205 3.05 24.23 -1.14
N ASN A 206 3.81 23.28 -0.55
CA ASN A 206 5.15 22.91 -1.02
C ASN A 206 5.36 21.38 -0.96
N LYS A 207 6.56 20.89 -1.28
CA LYS A 207 6.88 19.45 -1.31
C LYS A 207 6.61 18.73 0.03
N ASN A 208 6.76 19.42 1.15
CA ASN A 208 6.62 18.84 2.49
C ASN A 208 5.15 18.78 2.93
N THR A 209 4.34 19.77 2.55
CA THR A 209 2.95 19.91 3.04
C THR A 209 1.88 19.44 2.05
N ARG A 210 2.20 19.37 0.74
CA ARG A 210 1.21 19.11 -0.32
C ARG A 210 0.44 17.81 -0.14
N GLY A 211 1.07 16.75 0.39
CA GLY A 211 0.41 15.47 0.67
C GLY A 211 -0.71 15.65 1.71
N PHE A 212 -0.36 16.23 2.87
CA PHE A 212 -1.31 16.54 3.93
C PHE A 212 -2.43 17.49 3.46
N ILE A 213 -2.10 18.57 2.74
CA ILE A 213 -3.10 19.52 2.22
C ILE A 213 -4.11 18.81 1.31
N LYS A 214 -3.65 17.90 0.45
CA LYS A 214 -4.56 17.10 -0.38
C LYS A 214 -5.49 16.25 0.47
N ILE A 215 -4.99 15.56 1.49
CA ILE A 215 -5.82 14.76 2.41
C ILE A 215 -6.86 15.66 3.09
N ALA A 216 -6.43 16.80 3.66
CA ALA A 216 -7.32 17.75 4.33
C ALA A 216 -8.41 18.30 3.40
N ASN A 217 -8.09 18.60 2.14
CA ASN A 217 -9.11 19.00 1.16
C ASN A 217 -10.12 17.87 0.89
N ASN A 218 -9.68 16.61 0.85
CA ASN A 218 -10.59 15.48 0.73
C ASN A 218 -11.50 15.34 1.95
N LEU A 219 -10.95 15.53 3.14
CA LEU A 219 -11.71 15.50 4.39
C LEU A 219 -12.73 16.65 4.47
N LYS A 220 -12.37 17.85 4.01
CA LYS A 220 -13.28 18.99 3.93
C LYS A 220 -14.48 18.69 3.06
N GLU A 221 -14.26 18.14 1.86
CA GLU A 221 -15.36 17.73 0.97
C GLU A 221 -16.26 16.64 1.60
N ILE A 222 -15.67 15.65 2.28
CA ILE A 222 -16.42 14.62 3.01
C ILE A 222 -17.28 15.25 4.10
N ARG A 223 -16.73 16.20 4.85
CA ARG A 223 -17.46 16.89 5.91
C ARG A 223 -18.63 17.71 5.37
N GLU A 224 -18.44 18.40 4.24
CA GLU A 224 -19.47 19.23 3.60
C GLU A 224 -20.60 18.39 3.00
N GLN A 225 -20.28 17.23 2.42
CA GLN A 225 -21.23 16.36 1.71
C GLN A 225 -21.77 15.20 2.57
N GLY A 226 -21.19 15.00 3.76
CA GLY A 226 -21.53 13.92 4.68
C GLY A 226 -21.21 12.52 4.13
N ALA A 227 -21.94 11.52 4.63
CA ALA A 227 -21.73 10.10 4.32
C ALA A 227 -21.81 9.76 2.81
N SER A 228 -22.46 10.61 2.01
CA SER A 228 -22.57 10.43 0.56
C SER A 228 -21.25 10.59 -0.20
N ALA A 229 -20.28 11.33 0.36
CA ALA A 229 -18.94 11.51 -0.20
C ALA A 229 -17.93 10.45 0.26
N CYS A 230 -18.34 9.56 1.17
CA CYS A 230 -17.55 8.43 1.60
C CYS A 230 -17.72 7.29 0.58
N ASP A 231 -16.69 7.04 -0.22
CA ASP A 231 -16.61 5.89 -1.12
C ASP A 231 -15.19 5.30 -1.14
N CYS A 232 -15.03 4.11 -1.72
CA CYS A 232 -13.72 3.44 -1.78
C CYS A 232 -12.65 4.25 -2.54
N LYS A 233 -13.04 5.07 -3.52
CA LYS A 233 -12.13 5.93 -4.29
C LYS A 233 -11.69 7.14 -3.48
N ARG A 234 -12.52 7.61 -2.54
CA ARG A 234 -12.18 8.62 -1.55
C ARG A 234 -11.25 8.03 -0.50
N CYS A 235 -11.50 6.81 -0.02
CA CYS A 235 -10.62 6.10 0.91
C CYS A 235 -9.18 5.98 0.39
N GLU A 236 -8.99 5.83 -0.93
CA GLU A 236 -7.66 5.86 -1.57
C GLU A 236 -6.89 7.16 -1.37
N LYS A 237 -7.60 8.28 -1.16
CA LYS A 237 -7.01 9.61 -1.02
C LYS A 237 -6.83 10.04 0.44
N ILE A 238 -7.40 9.28 1.37
CA ILE A 238 -7.37 9.56 2.81
C ILE A 238 -6.79 8.38 3.61
N GLY A 239 -6.11 7.44 2.95
CA GLY A 239 -5.53 6.26 3.60
C GLY A 239 -4.66 6.61 4.79
N ASP A 240 -3.77 7.60 4.64
CA ASP A 240 -2.86 8.04 5.70
C ASP A 240 -3.59 8.52 6.96
N VAL A 241 -4.71 9.24 6.82
CA VAL A 241 -5.47 9.70 8.00
C VAL A 241 -6.20 8.55 8.67
N VAL A 242 -6.72 7.58 7.92
CA VAL A 242 -7.29 6.35 8.50
C VAL A 242 -6.21 5.60 9.29
N ILE A 243 -5.03 5.42 8.71
CA ILE A 243 -3.89 4.76 9.36
C ILE A 243 -3.45 5.52 10.63
N ALA A 244 -3.30 6.84 10.56
CA ALA A 244 -2.88 7.64 11.71
C ALA A 244 -3.89 7.59 12.86
N LEU A 245 -5.18 7.69 12.54
CA LEU A 245 -6.24 7.67 13.55
C LEU A 245 -6.44 6.29 14.18
N ASP A 246 -6.31 5.21 13.39
CA ASP A 246 -6.54 3.82 13.82
C ASP A 246 -5.28 3.14 14.41
N ALA A 247 -4.09 3.72 14.24
CA ALA A 247 -2.86 3.19 14.83
C ALA A 247 -2.91 3.11 16.37
N PRO A 248 -2.40 2.05 17.01
CA PRO A 248 -2.30 1.99 18.46
C PRO A 248 -1.41 3.12 19.02
N ARG A 249 -1.93 3.87 19.98
CA ARG A 249 -1.17 4.95 20.67
C ARG A 249 0.00 4.43 21.50
N THR A 250 0.01 3.13 21.82
CA THR A 250 1.11 2.44 22.52
C THR A 250 2.25 2.01 21.58
N MET A 251 2.09 2.19 20.26
CA MET A 251 3.09 1.84 19.25
C MET A 251 3.58 3.09 18.53
N GLN A 252 4.80 3.05 18.02
CA GLN A 252 5.35 4.08 17.15
C GLN A 252 4.90 3.83 15.70
N LEU A 253 4.27 4.82 15.08
CA LEU A 253 3.90 4.78 13.66
C LEU A 253 5.12 5.11 12.80
N GLU A 254 5.60 4.12 12.07
CA GLU A 254 6.73 4.22 11.15
C GLU A 254 6.23 4.57 9.76
N HIS A 255 6.76 5.66 9.19
CA HIS A 255 6.33 6.16 7.88
C HIS A 255 7.46 6.75 7.05
N THR A 256 7.22 6.94 5.75
CA THR A 256 8.10 7.73 4.88
C THR A 256 7.43 8.98 4.32
N ASP A 257 6.10 9.08 4.44
CA ASP A 257 5.31 10.14 3.84
C ASP A 257 5.23 11.37 4.74
N ASN A 258 5.43 12.55 4.14
CA ASN A 258 5.40 13.82 4.87
C ASN A 258 4.02 14.13 5.50
N SER A 259 2.95 13.48 5.05
CA SER A 259 1.59 13.69 5.56
C SER A 259 1.48 13.40 7.05
N PHE A 260 2.15 12.35 7.52
CA PHE A 260 2.11 11.92 8.93
C PHE A 260 2.79 12.90 9.89
N ASP A 261 3.73 13.74 9.42
CA ASP A 261 4.31 14.83 10.22
C ASP A 261 3.25 15.88 10.63
N TYR A 262 2.12 15.90 9.94
CA TYR A 262 0.99 16.79 10.22
C TYR A 262 -0.21 16.05 10.80
N LEU A 263 -0.41 14.77 10.44
CA LEU A 263 -1.52 13.96 10.96
C LEU A 263 -1.30 13.50 12.41
N CYS A 264 -0.07 13.12 12.78
CA CYS A 264 0.21 12.50 14.07
C CYS A 264 0.24 13.46 15.26
N PRO A 265 0.83 14.68 15.16
CA PRO A 265 0.93 15.58 16.32
C PRO A 265 -0.42 15.98 16.93
N PRO A 266 -1.47 16.36 16.17
CA PRO A 266 -2.76 16.74 16.75
C PRO A 266 -3.44 15.65 17.58
N ILE A 267 -3.13 14.37 17.30
CA ILE A 267 -3.72 13.21 17.96
C ILE A 267 -2.76 12.52 18.94
N ASN A 268 -1.60 13.15 19.20
CA ASN A 268 -0.51 12.62 20.03
C ASN A 268 -0.12 11.18 19.66
N GLN A 269 -0.14 10.82 18.38
CA GLN A 269 0.32 9.52 17.91
C GLN A 269 1.86 9.55 17.85
N PRO A 270 2.58 8.69 18.60
CA PRO A 270 4.02 8.56 18.42
C PRO A 270 4.32 8.15 16.99
N HIS A 271 5.25 8.84 16.33
CA HIS A 271 5.62 8.52 14.95
C HIS A 271 7.11 8.73 14.72
N CYS A 272 7.64 8.05 13.70
CA CYS A 272 8.99 8.24 13.21
C CYS A 272 8.96 8.25 11.68
N LYS A 273 9.61 9.27 11.14
CA LYS A 273 9.76 9.44 9.71
C LYS A 273 11.10 8.90 9.27
N HIS A 274 11.07 7.97 8.34
CA HIS A 274 12.26 7.40 7.74
C HIS A 274 12.70 8.20 6.50
N PRO A 275 14.02 8.23 6.22
CA PRO A 275 14.54 8.78 4.98
C PRO A 275 14.00 7.99 3.78
N SER A 276 13.87 8.68 2.65
CA SER A 276 13.48 8.03 1.39
C SER A 276 14.50 6.99 0.94
N GLU A 277 14.05 6.01 0.16
CA GLU A 277 14.93 5.02 -0.46
C GLU A 277 16.10 5.65 -1.23
N THR A 278 15.80 6.66 -2.05
CA THR A 278 16.81 7.42 -2.81
C THR A 278 17.89 7.98 -1.89
N GLN A 279 17.50 8.57 -0.76
CA GLN A 279 18.44 9.12 0.21
C GLN A 279 19.32 8.01 0.81
N ILE A 280 18.77 6.84 1.14
CA ILE A 280 19.57 5.72 1.69
C ILE A 280 20.53 5.13 0.64
N VAL A 281 20.07 4.96 -0.60
CA VAL A 281 20.86 4.33 -1.67
C VAL A 281 21.96 5.26 -2.18
N ILE A 282 21.62 6.53 -2.46
CA ILE A 282 22.58 7.50 -3.01
C ILE A 282 23.59 7.92 -1.94
N ASN A 283 23.18 8.15 -0.69
CA ASN A 283 24.14 8.55 0.36
C ASN A 283 25.15 7.43 0.70
N LYS A 284 24.82 6.16 0.46
CA LYS A 284 25.79 5.05 0.59
C LYS A 284 26.79 4.99 -0.56
N SER A 285 26.46 5.62 -1.69
CA SER A 285 27.25 5.57 -2.91
C SER A 285 28.28 6.69 -3.00
N GLY A 286 28.23 7.71 -2.12
CA GLY A 286 29.17 8.84 -2.12
C GLY A 286 29.06 9.79 -3.33
N ASP A 287 28.32 9.38 -4.36
CA ASP A 287 28.15 10.12 -5.61
C ASP A 287 26.82 10.85 -5.62
N ASN A 288 26.89 12.18 -5.68
CA ASN A 288 25.75 13.05 -5.97
C ASN A 288 25.35 12.85 -7.44
N PHE A 289 24.22 12.19 -7.69
CA PHE A 289 23.52 12.19 -8.98
C PHE A 289 22.39 13.22 -8.98
#